data_AF-A0A7Y9WZ02-F1
#
_entry.id   AF-A0A7Y9WZ02-F1
#
_cell.length_a   1.000
_cell.length_b   1.000
_cell.length_c   1.000
_cell.angle_alpha   90.00
_cell.angle_beta   90.00
_cell.angle_gamma   90.00
#
_symmetry.space_group_name_H-M   'P 1'
#
loop_
_entity.id
_entity.type
_entity.pdbx_description
1 polymer ?
#
loop_
_entity_poly.entity_id
_entity_poly.type
_entity_poly.pdbx_seq_one_letter_code
_entity_poly.pdbx_strand_id
1 'polypeptide(L)'
;MTWSAVLLVTAVVWAVSVIRSVRLRALVYSLPLPMTLVLVSTDNNRVEGAQLLGVLGLNLFFVTVAVTHHRLRWPILLADAAGIAVYVALSAGLLAVVIPFEVALAGTLVLWLAAMLLLRRRARLNTAAADDPPAAAETSNGGRPDGLPPLLKLVVIFVGAILTALLGAVLRGMVVTFPYSGVLVAVEARHQLREFSRHFARNSLALVGFLTAYHYLQDVSSAVALGAGWAAFAVVAAALHLPLRTRPAAPDPTTPAPTIGPPPGQPSPDRRPATPPAGDATPGDAARRRDPATSTGGGPTVVRRAAQVRPPRPLRPSVEPPSVR
;
A
#
# COMPACT_ATOMS: atom_id res chain seq x y z
N MET A 1 15.83 25.90 14.29
CA MET A 1 15.22 24.58 14.57
C MET A 1 15.83 24.01 15.83
N THR A 2 15.03 23.49 16.75
CA THR A 2 15.52 22.85 17.98
C THR A 2 15.94 21.40 17.70
N TRP A 3 16.95 20.89 18.42
CA TRP A 3 17.37 19.49 18.32
C TRP A 3 16.22 18.50 18.58
N SER A 4 15.22 18.89 19.38
CA SER A 4 14.00 18.12 19.62
C SER A 4 13.19 17.84 18.35
N ALA A 5 13.09 18.79 17.42
CA ALA A 5 12.40 18.58 16.15
C ALA A 5 13.13 17.56 15.28
N VAL A 6 14.46 17.65 15.21
CA VAL A 6 15.29 16.71 14.43
C VAL A 6 15.16 15.28 14.99
N LEU A 7 15.28 15.13 16.31
CA LEU A 7 15.15 13.83 16.98
C LEU A 7 13.75 13.23 16.81
N LEU A 8 12.69 14.03 16.94
CA LEU A 8 11.34 13.52 16.79
C LEU A 8 11.04 13.09 15.37
N VAL A 9 11.43 13.88 14.37
CA VAL A 9 11.21 13.50 12.97
C VAL A 9 12.02 12.23 12.64
N THR A 10 13.25 12.11 13.17
CA THR A 10 14.04 10.87 13.07
C THR A 10 13.30 9.69 13.69
N ALA A 11 12.70 9.85 14.88
CA ALA A 11 11.94 8.80 15.56
C ALA A 11 10.67 8.38 14.80
N VAL A 12 9.91 9.35 14.26
CA VAL A 12 8.72 9.08 13.44
C VAL A 12 9.11 8.30 12.19
N VAL A 13 10.16 8.75 11.49
CA VAL A 13 10.66 8.07 10.29
C VAL A 13 11.14 6.67 10.62
N TRP A 14 11.87 6.50 11.73
CA TRP A 14 12.31 5.20 12.20
C TRP A 14 11.14 4.27 12.50
N ALA A 15 10.10 4.75 13.19
CA ALA A 15 8.89 3.99 13.47
C ALA A 15 8.15 3.56 12.20
N VAL A 16 7.97 4.46 11.22
CA VAL A 16 7.40 4.15 9.90
C VAL A 16 8.21 3.07 9.19
N SER A 17 9.54 3.12 9.34
CA SER A 17 10.50 2.20 8.75
C SER A 17 10.40 0.77 9.28
N VAL A 18 9.83 0.59 10.48
CA VAL A 18 9.64 -0.73 11.12
C VAL A 18 8.34 -1.40 10.64
N ILE A 19 7.40 -0.63 10.10
CA ILE A 19 6.09 -1.14 9.66
C ILE A 19 6.22 -1.91 8.35
N ARG A 20 6.00 -3.23 8.38
CA ARG A 20 6.07 -4.11 7.20
C ARG A 20 4.88 -4.00 6.24
N SER A 21 3.70 -3.63 6.73
CA SER A 21 2.49 -3.50 5.89
C SER A 21 2.48 -2.19 5.12
N VAL A 22 2.41 -2.26 3.78
CA VAL A 22 2.37 -1.08 2.89
C VAL A 22 1.17 -0.18 3.20
N ARG A 23 0.01 -0.79 3.47
CA ARG A 23 -1.23 -0.05 3.79
C ARG A 23 -1.10 0.71 5.11
N LEU A 24 -0.58 0.03 6.13
CA LEU A 24 -0.37 0.67 7.43
C LEU A 24 0.72 1.73 7.34
N ARG A 25 1.78 1.47 6.57
CA ARG A 25 2.84 2.45 6.31
C ARG A 25 2.30 3.70 5.63
N ALA A 26 1.49 3.57 4.58
CA ALA A 26 0.86 4.69 3.90
C ALA A 26 -0.10 5.47 4.83
N LEU A 27 -0.82 4.77 5.72
CA LEU A 27 -1.69 5.41 6.72
C LEU A 27 -0.87 6.19 7.77
N VAL A 28 0.14 5.57 8.36
CA VAL A 28 1.01 6.22 9.35
C VAL A 28 1.74 7.39 8.72
N TYR A 29 2.19 7.25 7.48
CA TYR A 29 2.82 8.31 6.72
C TYR A 29 1.86 9.48 6.43
N SER A 30 0.55 9.19 6.30
CA SER A 30 -0.47 10.23 6.16
C SER A 30 -0.92 10.83 7.48
N LEU A 31 -0.41 10.40 8.64
CA LEU A 31 -0.78 11.03 9.90
C LEU A 31 -0.23 12.45 9.96
N PRO A 32 -1.02 13.44 10.44
CA PRO A 32 -0.58 14.83 10.57
C PRO A 32 0.39 15.03 11.74
N LEU A 33 1.14 14.01 12.17
CA LEU A 33 2.05 14.08 13.32
C LEU A 33 3.15 15.14 13.14
N PRO A 34 3.91 15.17 12.02
CA PRO A 34 4.93 16.20 11.83
C PRO A 34 4.33 17.60 11.80
N MET A 35 3.16 17.75 11.16
CA MET A 35 2.46 19.04 11.08
C MET A 35 1.95 19.49 12.44
N THR A 36 1.33 18.59 13.21
CA THR A 36 0.87 18.85 14.58
C THR A 36 2.04 19.33 15.45
N LEU A 37 3.22 18.72 15.33
CA LEU A 37 4.39 19.17 16.05
C LEU A 37 4.80 20.59 15.67
N VAL A 38 4.89 20.88 14.37
CA VAL A 38 5.27 22.22 13.89
C VAL A 38 4.29 23.28 14.42
N LEU A 39 2.99 22.97 14.38
CA LEU A 39 1.93 23.86 14.86
C LEU A 39 1.94 24.05 16.39
N VAL A 40 2.33 23.02 17.15
CA VAL A 40 2.45 23.11 18.62
C VAL A 40 3.74 23.79 19.06
N SER A 41 4.84 23.60 18.31
CA SER A 41 6.17 24.11 18.69
C SER A 41 6.45 25.52 18.22
N THR A 42 5.61 26.08 17.34
CA THR A 42 5.80 27.41 16.75
C THR A 42 4.58 28.27 17.06
N ASP A 43 4.72 29.19 18.01
CA ASP A 43 3.61 29.97 18.61
C ASP A 43 2.83 30.91 17.67
N ASN A 44 3.06 30.91 16.36
CA ASN A 44 2.32 31.77 15.42
C ASN A 44 2.28 31.23 13.98
N ASN A 45 2.43 29.92 13.78
CA ASN A 45 2.46 29.38 12.42
C ASN A 45 1.04 29.14 11.91
N ARG A 46 0.46 30.16 11.27
CA ARG A 46 -0.87 30.06 10.66
C ARG A 46 -0.85 29.09 9.48
N VAL A 47 -1.89 28.28 9.36
CA VAL A 47 -2.08 27.41 8.20
C VAL A 47 -2.66 28.26 7.08
N GLU A 48 -1.99 28.29 5.94
CA GLU A 48 -2.38 29.02 4.72
C GLU A 48 -2.54 28.06 3.53
N GLY A 49 -2.85 28.59 2.35
CA GLY A 49 -3.04 27.77 1.14
C GLY A 49 -1.77 27.02 0.72
N ALA A 50 -0.60 27.54 1.10
CA ALA A 50 0.69 26.95 0.79
C ALA A 50 0.85 25.54 1.38
N GLN A 51 0.32 25.30 2.58
CA GLN A 51 0.37 24.01 3.26
C GLN A 51 -0.48 22.95 2.53
N LEU A 52 -1.63 23.32 1.98
CA LEU A 52 -2.44 22.44 1.12
C LEU A 52 -1.69 22.07 -0.16
N LEU A 53 -1.04 23.05 -0.79
CA LEU A 53 -0.23 22.81 -1.98
C LEU A 53 1.00 21.95 -1.68
N GLY A 54 1.55 22.00 -0.46
CA GLY A 54 2.57 21.08 0.01
C GLY A 54 2.09 19.61 0.00
N VAL A 55 0.85 19.34 0.42
CA VAL A 55 0.24 17.99 0.34
C VAL A 55 0.11 17.52 -1.11
N LEU A 56 -0.24 18.44 -2.01
CA LEU A 56 -0.31 18.14 -3.44
C LEU A 56 1.08 17.89 -4.05
N GLY A 57 2.06 18.74 -3.71
CA GLY A 57 3.45 18.59 -4.11
C GLY A 57 4.03 17.26 -3.66
N LEU A 58 3.64 16.77 -2.49
CA LEU A 58 4.06 15.46 -1.98
C LEU A 58 3.50 14.29 -2.81
N ASN A 59 2.24 14.38 -3.21
CA ASN A 59 1.66 13.42 -4.15
C ASN A 59 2.36 13.47 -5.50
N LEU A 60 2.63 14.68 -6.01
CA LEU A 60 3.36 14.87 -7.26
C LEU A 60 4.78 14.31 -7.20
N PHE A 61 5.46 14.46 -6.06
CA PHE A 61 6.77 13.86 -5.83
C PHE A 61 6.72 12.34 -6.03
N PHE A 62 5.84 11.62 -5.32
CA PHE A 62 5.77 10.16 -5.44
C PHE A 62 5.37 9.72 -6.85
N VAL A 63 4.47 10.44 -7.51
CA VAL A 63 4.12 10.18 -8.91
C VAL A 63 5.33 10.39 -9.82
N THR A 64 6.10 11.45 -9.62
CA THR A 64 7.30 11.74 -10.40
C THR A 64 8.31 10.62 -10.24
N VAL A 65 8.62 10.21 -9.00
CA VAL A 65 9.54 9.09 -8.74
C VAL A 65 9.02 7.79 -9.34
N ALA A 66 7.72 7.50 -9.22
CA ALA A 66 7.13 6.30 -9.80
C ALA A 66 7.20 6.29 -11.34
N VAL A 67 7.00 7.43 -11.99
CA VAL A 67 7.11 7.55 -13.45
C VAL A 67 8.56 7.47 -13.91
N THR A 68 9.48 8.21 -13.30
CA THR A 68 10.91 8.19 -13.68
C THR A 68 11.53 6.82 -13.42
N HIS A 69 11.23 6.20 -12.27
CA HIS A 69 11.76 4.89 -11.95
C HIS A 69 11.16 3.76 -12.81
N HIS A 70 9.83 3.70 -12.97
CA HIS A 70 9.23 2.56 -13.69
C HIS A 70 9.08 2.76 -15.20
N ARG A 71 8.87 4.00 -15.68
CA ARG A 71 8.67 4.29 -17.11
C ARG A 71 9.98 4.62 -17.80
N LEU A 72 10.82 5.44 -17.17
CA LEU A 72 12.13 5.81 -17.72
C LEU A 72 13.27 4.87 -17.26
N ARG A 73 12.99 3.94 -16.34
CA ARG A 73 13.97 2.97 -15.81
C ARG A 73 15.19 3.63 -15.18
N TRP A 74 15.04 4.84 -14.63
CA TRP A 74 16.13 5.53 -13.96
C TRP A 74 16.50 4.82 -12.64
N PRO A 75 17.79 4.84 -12.23
CA PRO A 75 18.17 4.44 -10.88
C PRO A 75 17.35 5.18 -9.84
N ILE A 76 16.97 4.50 -8.75
CA ILE A 76 16.03 5.07 -7.76
C ILE A 76 16.52 6.42 -7.19
N LEU A 77 17.83 6.59 -7.02
CA LEU A 77 18.42 7.85 -6.53
C LEU A 77 18.25 9.00 -7.54
N LEU A 78 18.34 8.70 -8.84
CA LEU A 78 18.12 9.69 -9.91
C LEU A 78 16.65 10.05 -10.05
N ALA A 79 15.78 9.04 -9.93
CA ALA A 79 14.33 9.22 -9.90
C ALA A 79 13.90 10.09 -8.71
N ASP A 80 14.51 9.86 -7.55
CA ASP A 80 14.29 10.60 -6.32
C ASP A 80 14.78 12.05 -6.42
N ALA A 81 16.01 12.25 -6.92
CA ALA A 81 16.55 13.59 -7.21
C ALA A 81 15.65 14.39 -8.17
N ALA A 82 15.09 13.73 -9.19
CA ALA A 82 14.12 14.36 -10.10
C ALA A 82 12.83 14.75 -9.38
N GLY A 83 12.32 13.89 -8.49
CA GLY A 83 11.18 14.21 -7.64
C GLY A 83 11.45 15.44 -6.76
N ILE A 84 12.62 15.49 -6.10
CA ILE A 84 13.05 16.62 -5.28
C ILE A 84 13.13 17.89 -6.13
N ALA A 85 13.76 17.82 -7.31
CA ALA A 85 13.88 18.96 -8.21
C ALA A 85 12.52 19.51 -8.65
N VAL A 86 11.58 18.64 -9.02
CA VAL A 86 10.19 19.04 -9.37
C VAL A 86 9.49 19.69 -8.18
N TYR A 87 9.61 19.10 -6.99
CA TYR A 87 9.00 19.65 -5.78
C TYR A 87 9.57 21.03 -5.43
N VAL A 88 10.89 21.20 -5.50
CA VAL A 88 11.57 22.46 -5.19
C VAL A 88 11.23 23.52 -6.23
N ALA A 89 11.22 23.18 -7.52
CA ALA A 89 10.85 24.12 -8.58
C ALA A 89 9.39 24.59 -8.43
N LEU A 90 8.47 23.67 -8.15
CA LEU A 90 7.07 24.00 -7.90
C LEU A 90 6.94 24.88 -6.64
N SER A 91 7.65 24.53 -5.57
CA SER A 91 7.66 25.28 -4.32
C SER A 91 8.20 26.70 -4.53
N ALA A 92 9.31 26.85 -5.26
CA ALA A 92 9.87 28.17 -5.57
C ALA A 92 8.90 29.02 -6.39
N GLY A 93 8.22 28.44 -7.38
CA GLY A 93 7.19 29.13 -8.16
C GLY A 93 5.98 29.54 -7.31
N LEU A 94 5.55 28.67 -6.38
CA LEU A 94 4.44 28.94 -5.48
C LEU A 94 4.76 30.02 -4.45
N LEU A 95 6.00 30.10 -3.95
CA LEU A 95 6.43 31.17 -3.04
C LEU A 95 6.37 32.56 -3.68
N ALA A 96 6.34 32.66 -5.01
CA ALA A 96 6.21 33.92 -5.71
C ALA A 96 4.76 34.46 -5.72
N VAL A 97 3.77 33.65 -5.33
CA VAL A 97 2.34 34.01 -5.42
C VAL A 97 1.64 33.73 -4.09
N VAL A 98 0.98 34.74 -3.54
CA VAL A 98 0.09 34.56 -2.38
C VAL A 98 -1.20 33.93 -2.88
N ILE A 99 -1.42 32.66 -2.53
CA ILE A 99 -2.62 31.93 -2.93
C ILE A 99 -3.56 31.85 -1.72
N PRO A 100 -4.77 32.45 -1.79
CA PRO A 100 -5.76 32.34 -0.74
C PRO A 100 -6.08 30.87 -0.45
N PHE A 101 -6.31 30.55 0.83
CA PHE A 101 -6.58 29.17 1.27
C PHE A 101 -7.71 28.51 0.48
N GLU A 102 -8.80 29.25 0.24
CA GLU A 102 -9.96 28.75 -0.48
C GLU A 102 -9.66 28.38 -1.93
N VAL A 103 -8.85 29.20 -2.60
CA VAL A 103 -8.43 28.94 -3.99
C VAL A 103 -7.54 27.71 -4.03
N ALA A 104 -6.61 27.57 -3.06
CA ALA A 104 -5.77 26.40 -2.93
C ALA A 104 -6.58 25.13 -2.62
N LEU A 105 -7.59 25.22 -1.75
CA LEU A 105 -8.48 24.12 -1.39
C LEU A 105 -9.31 23.66 -2.58
N ALA A 106 -10.02 24.59 -3.23
CA ALA A 106 -10.82 24.30 -4.43
C ALA A 106 -9.94 23.70 -5.53
N GLY A 107 -8.78 24.30 -5.81
CA GLY A 107 -7.82 23.80 -6.79
C GLY A 107 -7.33 22.38 -6.45
N THR A 108 -6.99 22.14 -5.18
CA THR A 108 -6.55 20.82 -4.71
C THR A 108 -7.64 19.77 -4.88
N LEU A 109 -8.88 20.07 -4.49
CA LEU A 109 -10.01 19.14 -4.62
C LEU A 109 -10.35 18.84 -6.09
N VAL A 110 -10.35 19.85 -6.96
CA VAL A 110 -10.58 19.69 -8.40
C VAL A 110 -9.49 18.83 -9.03
N LEU A 111 -8.22 19.14 -8.75
CA LEU A 111 -7.10 18.37 -9.31
C LEU A 111 -7.11 16.93 -8.81
N TRP A 112 -7.47 16.72 -7.55
CA TRP A 112 -7.62 15.39 -6.96
C TRP A 112 -8.73 14.59 -7.63
N LEU A 113 -9.91 15.20 -7.79
CA LEU A 113 -11.04 14.56 -8.44
C LEU A 113 -10.67 14.18 -9.87
N ALA A 114 -10.03 15.09 -10.62
CA ALA A 114 -9.53 14.83 -11.95
C ALA A 114 -8.52 13.66 -11.95
N ALA A 115 -7.55 13.65 -11.04
CA ALA A 115 -6.57 12.57 -10.92
C ALA A 115 -7.24 11.22 -10.62
N MET A 116 -8.21 11.19 -9.70
CA MET A 116 -8.95 9.96 -9.36
C MET A 116 -9.83 9.48 -10.50
N LEU A 117 -10.47 10.39 -11.25
CA LEU A 117 -11.26 10.06 -12.43
C LEU A 117 -10.36 9.49 -13.55
N LEU A 118 -9.20 10.10 -13.80
CA LEU A 118 -8.21 9.60 -14.76
C LEU A 118 -7.68 8.22 -14.38
N LEU A 119 -7.36 8.00 -13.10
CA LEU A 119 -6.93 6.70 -12.59
C LEU A 119 -8.04 5.65 -12.71
N ARG A 120 -9.30 6.00 -12.42
CA ARG A 120 -10.46 5.11 -12.61
C ARG A 120 -10.69 4.76 -14.07
N ARG A 121 -10.59 5.73 -14.98
CA ARG A 121 -10.72 5.50 -16.44
C ARG A 121 -9.63 4.56 -16.95
N ARG A 122 -8.37 4.80 -16.57
CA ARG A 122 -7.24 3.92 -16.94
C ARG A 122 -7.40 2.51 -16.39
N ALA A 123 -7.85 2.36 -15.13
CA ALA A 123 -8.11 1.05 -14.56
C ALA A 123 -9.17 0.29 -15.38
N ARG A 124 -10.29 0.93 -15.76
CA ARG A 124 -11.34 0.30 -16.58
C ARG A 124 -10.83 -0.14 -17.96
N LEU A 125 -10.06 0.72 -18.64
CA LEU A 125 -9.47 0.39 -19.95
C LEU A 125 -8.53 -0.82 -19.85
N ASN A 126 -7.69 -0.87 -18.81
CA ASN A 126 -6.80 -2.01 -18.60
C ASN A 126 -7.54 -3.30 -18.23
N THR A 127 -8.71 -3.19 -17.58
CA THR A 127 -9.51 -4.38 -17.23
C THR A 127 -10.25 -4.92 -18.45
N ALA A 128 -10.76 -4.02 -19.32
CA ALA A 128 -11.43 -4.39 -20.56
C ALA A 128 -10.47 -4.95 -21.63
N ALA A 129 -9.17 -4.66 -21.52
CA ALA A 129 -8.14 -5.26 -22.37
C ALA A 129 -7.61 -6.61 -21.83
N ALA A 130 -8.03 -7.01 -20.63
CA ALA A 130 -7.53 -8.18 -19.91
C ALA A 130 -8.57 -9.31 -19.80
N ASP A 131 -9.36 -9.54 -20.85
CA ASP A 131 -10.24 -10.71 -21.00
C ASP A 131 -9.48 -12.02 -21.24
N ASP A 132 -8.15 -12.02 -21.11
CA ASP A 132 -7.35 -13.26 -20.99
C ASP A 132 -7.39 -13.76 -19.54
N PRO A 133 -7.57 -15.09 -19.32
CA PRO A 133 -7.76 -15.66 -18.00
C PRO A 133 -6.59 -15.33 -17.05
N PRO A 134 -6.86 -15.04 -15.77
CA PRO A 134 -5.86 -14.57 -14.83
C PRO A 134 -4.90 -15.69 -14.46
N ALA A 135 -3.82 -15.84 -15.23
CA ALA A 135 -2.65 -16.58 -14.79
C ALA A 135 -2.05 -15.83 -13.59
N ALA A 136 -2.34 -16.37 -12.40
CA ALA A 136 -1.57 -16.17 -11.17
C ALA A 136 -1.02 -14.75 -10.99
N ALA A 137 -1.86 -13.82 -10.54
CA ALA A 137 -1.36 -12.63 -9.86
C ALA A 137 -0.77 -13.08 -8.52
N GLU A 138 0.49 -13.51 -8.61
CA GLU A 138 1.36 -13.92 -7.54
C GLU A 138 1.18 -13.02 -6.33
N THR A 139 0.63 -13.63 -5.28
CA THR A 139 1.00 -13.38 -3.88
C THR A 139 2.52 -13.46 -3.73
N SER A 140 3.23 -12.44 -4.21
CA SER A 140 4.65 -12.19 -3.96
C SER A 140 4.82 -11.49 -2.60
N ASN A 141 4.20 -12.08 -1.58
CA ASN A 141 4.62 -11.93 -0.18
C ASN A 141 5.65 -13.05 0.09
N GLY A 142 6.87 -12.86 -0.40
CA GLY A 142 7.93 -13.88 -0.38
C GLY A 142 9.30 -13.29 -0.05
N GLY A 143 9.49 -12.88 1.21
CA GLY A 143 10.75 -12.94 1.95
C GLY A 143 12.08 -12.72 1.22
N ARG A 144 12.30 -11.54 0.62
CA ARG A 144 13.66 -11.10 0.29
C ARG A 144 14.05 -9.91 1.17
N PRO A 145 15.04 -10.05 2.07
CA PRO A 145 15.53 -8.95 2.90
C PRO A 145 16.46 -8.06 2.07
N ASP A 146 15.96 -7.44 0.99
CA ASP A 146 16.69 -6.44 0.19
C ASP A 146 16.48 -5.03 0.76
N GLY A 147 16.56 -4.93 2.08
CA GLY A 147 16.63 -3.67 2.81
C GLY A 147 18.08 -3.21 2.89
N LEU A 148 18.32 -1.91 2.70
CA LEU A 148 19.62 -1.30 3.01
C LEU A 148 20.05 -1.67 4.44
N PRO A 149 21.35 -1.86 4.72
CA PRO A 149 21.85 -2.09 6.06
C PRO A 149 21.27 -1.06 7.04
N PRO A 150 20.86 -1.45 8.26
CA PRO A 150 20.19 -0.55 9.20
C PRO A 150 20.97 0.74 9.47
N LEU A 151 22.30 0.63 9.53
CA LEU A 151 23.21 1.78 9.70
C LEU A 151 23.19 2.71 8.48
N LEU A 152 23.20 2.18 7.26
CA LEU A 152 23.12 3.00 6.06
C LEU A 152 21.76 3.69 5.96
N LYS A 153 20.68 3.00 6.35
CA LYS A 153 19.35 3.60 6.48
C LYS A 153 19.37 4.78 7.47
N LEU A 154 20.00 4.59 8.63
CA LEU A 154 20.15 5.64 9.65
C LEU A 154 20.96 6.84 9.13
N VAL A 155 22.07 6.59 8.43
CA VAL A 155 22.89 7.65 7.83
C VAL A 155 22.11 8.42 6.77
N VAL A 156 21.37 7.74 5.90
CA VAL A 156 20.52 8.41 4.90
C VAL A 156 19.40 9.21 5.58
N ILE A 157 18.78 8.68 6.64
CA ILE A 157 17.80 9.42 7.46
C ILE A 157 18.44 10.69 8.03
N PHE A 158 19.62 10.57 8.63
CA PHE A 158 20.31 11.67 9.30
C PHE A 158 20.79 12.76 8.32
N VAL A 159 21.42 12.36 7.21
CA VAL A 159 21.87 13.29 6.16
C VAL A 159 20.67 13.97 5.51
N GLY A 160 19.60 13.21 5.22
CA GLY A 160 18.34 13.75 4.73
C GLY A 160 17.73 14.77 5.70
N ALA A 161 17.78 14.51 7.02
CA ALA A 161 17.31 15.44 8.04
C ALA A 161 18.04 16.78 8.02
N ILE A 162 19.38 16.76 7.89
CA ILE A 162 20.22 17.97 7.85
C ILE A 162 19.93 18.78 6.58
N LEU A 163 19.93 18.14 5.41
CA LEU A 163 19.60 18.77 4.13
C LEU A 163 18.20 19.40 4.17
N THR A 164 17.26 18.75 4.85
CA THR A 164 15.89 19.25 5.02
C THR A 164 15.81 20.45 5.95
N ALA A 165 16.57 20.46 7.05
CA ALA A 165 16.63 21.62 7.94
C ALA A 165 17.16 22.86 7.19
N LEU A 166 18.16 22.65 6.34
CA LEU A 166 18.71 23.68 5.45
C LEU A 166 17.68 24.13 4.41
N LEU A 167 17.00 23.19 3.74
CA LEU A 167 16.01 23.50 2.70
C LEU A 167 14.72 24.14 3.27
N GLY A 168 14.31 23.71 4.47
CA GLY A 168 13.17 24.26 5.20
C GLY A 168 13.39 25.70 5.65
N ALA A 169 14.63 26.06 5.98
CA ALA A 169 15.01 27.45 6.22
C ALA A 169 14.87 28.30 4.95
N VAL A 170 15.16 27.74 3.77
CA VAL A 170 15.02 28.42 2.47
C VAL A 170 13.55 28.54 2.04
N LEU A 171 12.73 27.52 2.30
CA LEU A 171 11.34 27.43 1.83
C LEU A 171 10.29 28.02 2.79
N ARG A 172 10.72 28.75 3.84
CA ARG A 172 9.86 29.56 4.75
C ARG A 172 8.57 28.87 5.23
N GLY A 173 8.63 27.59 5.59
CA GLY A 173 7.48 26.90 6.19
C GLY A 173 6.47 26.29 5.20
N MET A 174 6.68 26.35 3.88
CA MET A 174 5.96 25.49 2.92
C MET A 174 6.25 23.99 3.11
N VAL A 175 7.27 23.68 3.90
CA VAL A 175 7.69 22.33 4.24
C VAL A 175 6.89 21.85 5.45
N VAL A 176 5.62 21.53 5.22
CA VAL A 176 4.81 20.91 6.29
C VAL A 176 5.12 19.42 6.46
N THR A 177 5.68 18.75 5.44
CA THR A 177 5.86 17.30 5.51
C THR A 177 6.97 16.74 4.59
N PHE A 178 7.78 17.55 3.91
CA PHE A 178 8.65 17.06 2.82
C PHE A 178 10.07 17.67 2.79
N PRO A 179 11.18 16.91 2.60
CA PRO A 179 11.38 15.60 1.97
C PRO A 179 11.87 14.49 2.92
N TYR A 180 11.49 14.55 4.20
CA TYR A 180 12.12 13.72 5.23
C TYR A 180 11.85 12.22 5.07
N SER A 181 10.59 11.86 4.83
CA SER A 181 10.14 10.48 4.78
C SER A 181 9.92 9.98 3.35
N GLY A 182 9.71 10.89 2.39
CA GLY A 182 9.35 10.51 1.02
C GLY A 182 10.49 9.84 0.27
N VAL A 183 11.70 10.35 0.42
CA VAL A 183 12.93 9.78 -0.17
C VAL A 183 13.17 8.35 0.34
N LEU A 184 13.14 8.17 1.66
CA LEU A 184 13.35 6.87 2.28
C LEU A 184 12.24 5.89 1.94
N VAL A 185 11.00 6.36 1.96
CA VAL A 185 9.86 5.54 1.57
C VAL A 185 9.91 5.22 0.08
N ALA A 186 10.39 6.12 -0.77
CA ALA A 186 10.57 5.82 -2.19
C ALA A 186 11.64 4.73 -2.41
N VAL A 187 12.75 4.79 -1.68
CA VAL A 187 13.81 3.78 -1.73
C VAL A 187 13.33 2.43 -1.16
N GLU A 188 12.58 2.46 -0.06
CA GLU A 188 12.08 1.26 0.62
C GLU A 188 10.91 0.62 -0.12
N ALA A 189 9.98 1.44 -0.62
CA ALA A 189 8.81 1.01 -1.37
C ALA A 189 9.07 0.96 -2.88
N ARG A 190 10.31 1.00 -3.36
CA ARG A 190 10.65 1.07 -4.80
C ARG A 190 9.93 0.01 -5.65
N HIS A 191 9.73 -1.20 -5.12
CA HIS A 191 9.04 -2.29 -5.81
C HIS A 191 7.51 -2.16 -5.76
N GLN A 192 6.98 -1.43 -4.78
CA GLN A 192 5.54 -1.26 -4.52
C GLN A 192 5.12 0.21 -4.66
N LEU A 193 5.92 1.03 -5.35
CA LEU A 193 5.81 2.48 -5.33
C LEU A 193 4.47 2.95 -5.93
N ARG A 194 3.96 2.23 -6.93
CA ARG A 194 2.64 2.48 -7.53
C ARG A 194 1.49 2.23 -6.56
N GLU A 195 1.54 1.12 -5.81
CA GLU A 195 0.51 0.78 -4.83
C GLU A 195 0.57 1.73 -3.63
N PHE A 196 1.79 2.00 -3.14
CA PHE A 196 2.02 3.00 -2.10
C PHE A 196 1.49 4.38 -2.50
N SER A 197 1.86 4.88 -3.69
CA SER A 197 1.41 6.19 -4.18
C SER A 197 -0.12 6.26 -4.29
N ARG A 198 -0.78 5.18 -4.70
CA ARG A 198 -2.25 5.12 -4.79
C ARG A 198 -2.91 5.18 -3.41
N HIS A 199 -2.37 4.45 -2.43
CA HIS A 199 -2.88 4.48 -1.07
C HIS A 199 -2.60 5.82 -0.39
N PHE A 200 -1.39 6.34 -0.54
CA PHE A 200 -1.01 7.64 -0.02
C PHE A 200 -1.87 8.75 -0.62
N ALA A 201 -2.07 8.76 -1.95
CA ALA A 201 -2.94 9.71 -2.64
C ALA A 201 -4.42 9.57 -2.32
N ARG A 202 -4.86 8.47 -1.69
CA ARG A 202 -6.22 8.39 -1.13
C ARG A 202 -6.22 8.95 0.28
N ASN A 203 -5.27 8.51 1.11
CA ASN A 203 -5.19 8.85 2.52
C ASN A 203 -4.83 10.33 2.76
N SER A 204 -4.12 10.97 1.83
CA SER A 204 -3.80 12.39 1.93
C SER A 204 -5.05 13.27 1.99
N LEU A 205 -6.25 12.78 1.60
CA LEU A 205 -7.47 13.58 1.66
C LEU A 205 -7.84 13.84 3.12
N ALA A 206 -7.48 12.91 4.01
CA ALA A 206 -7.59 13.12 5.45
C ALA A 206 -6.66 14.23 5.93
N LEU A 207 -5.46 14.37 5.35
CA LEU A 207 -4.58 15.52 5.62
C LEU A 207 -5.17 16.84 5.13
N VAL A 208 -5.83 16.84 3.97
CA VAL A 208 -6.57 18.03 3.50
C VAL A 208 -7.70 18.37 4.47
N GLY A 209 -8.46 17.37 4.93
CA GLY A 209 -9.48 17.54 5.97
C GLY A 209 -8.92 18.14 7.26
N PHE A 210 -7.78 17.63 7.73
CA PHE A 210 -7.05 18.16 8.88
C PHE A 210 -6.72 19.65 8.70
N LEU A 211 -6.04 20.00 7.60
CA LEU A 211 -5.59 21.37 7.34
C LEU A 211 -6.77 22.34 7.16
N THR A 212 -7.85 21.87 6.55
CA THR A 212 -9.08 22.65 6.37
C THR A 212 -9.73 22.99 7.70
N ALA A 213 -9.98 21.98 8.54
CA ALA A 213 -10.56 22.21 9.86
C ALA A 213 -9.66 23.07 10.76
N TYR A 214 -8.34 22.85 10.70
CA TYR A 214 -7.38 23.68 11.43
C TYR A 214 -7.44 25.14 10.96
N HIS A 215 -7.42 25.39 9.64
CA HIS A 215 -7.42 26.74 9.07
C HIS A 215 -8.61 27.59 9.54
N TYR A 216 -9.81 27.00 9.60
CA TYR A 216 -11.01 27.74 10.01
C TYR A 216 -11.15 27.95 11.52
N LEU A 217 -10.50 27.12 12.34
CA LEU A 217 -10.59 27.21 13.80
C LEU A 217 -9.32 27.77 14.46
N GLN A 218 -8.27 28.07 13.69
CA GLN A 218 -7.01 28.60 14.22
C GLN A 218 -7.15 29.94 14.95
N ASP A 219 -8.15 30.76 14.60
CA ASP A 219 -8.43 32.04 15.26
C ASP A 219 -9.17 31.90 16.61
N VAL A 220 -9.71 30.70 16.93
CA VAL A 220 -10.39 30.44 18.20
C VAL A 220 -9.36 30.12 19.30
N SER A 221 -8.56 29.07 19.06
CA SER A 221 -7.37 28.73 19.84
C SER A 221 -6.62 27.59 19.14
N SER A 222 -5.30 27.53 19.34
CA SER A 222 -4.47 26.45 18.77
C SER A 222 -4.93 25.06 19.21
N ALA A 223 -5.38 24.90 20.47
CA ALA A 223 -5.86 23.63 20.99
C ALA A 223 -7.17 23.17 20.31
N VAL A 224 -8.13 24.08 20.15
CA VAL A 224 -9.39 23.79 19.46
C VAL A 224 -9.15 23.48 17.98
N ALA A 225 -8.28 24.25 17.32
CA ALA A 225 -7.91 24.03 15.92
C ALA A 225 -7.25 22.65 15.72
N LEU A 226 -6.33 22.25 16.60
CA LEU A 226 -5.73 20.92 16.58
C LEU A 226 -6.75 19.82 16.80
N GLY A 227 -7.62 19.97 17.81
CA GLY A 227 -8.68 19.00 18.11
C GLY A 227 -9.61 18.81 16.92
N ALA A 228 -10.07 19.90 16.30
CA ALA A 228 -10.91 19.88 15.12
C ALA A 228 -10.19 19.29 13.89
N GLY A 229 -8.92 19.65 13.69
CA GLY A 229 -8.07 19.06 12.66
C GLY A 229 -7.98 17.54 12.77
N TRP A 230 -7.66 17.02 13.95
CA TRP A 230 -7.60 15.57 14.19
C TRP A 230 -8.96 14.88 14.06
N ALA A 231 -10.04 15.52 14.51
CA ALA A 231 -11.39 15.00 14.31
C ALA A 231 -11.75 14.89 12.82
N ALA A 232 -11.49 15.95 12.05
CA ALA A 232 -11.71 15.97 10.60
C ALA A 232 -10.85 14.91 9.88
N PHE A 233 -9.58 14.78 10.27
CA PHE A 233 -8.70 13.70 9.79
C PHE A 233 -9.33 12.33 10.03
N ALA A 234 -9.76 12.04 11.26
CA ALA A 234 -10.33 10.75 11.63
C ALA A 234 -11.62 10.45 10.86
N VAL A 235 -12.50 11.44 10.71
CA VAL A 235 -13.76 11.32 9.94
C VAL A 235 -13.46 11.00 8.48
N VAL A 236 -12.58 11.76 7.84
CA VAL A 236 -12.23 11.55 6.42
C VAL A 236 -11.51 10.21 6.24
N ALA A 237 -10.56 9.88 7.11
CA ALA A 237 -9.87 8.58 7.08
C ALA A 237 -10.85 7.42 7.24
N ALA A 238 -11.79 7.51 8.21
CA ALA A 238 -12.83 6.51 8.39
C ALA A 238 -13.71 6.40 7.15
N ALA A 239 -14.21 7.51 6.60
CA ALA A 239 -15.01 7.52 5.38
C ALA A 239 -14.29 6.90 4.18
N LEU A 240 -12.98 7.12 4.07
CA LEU A 240 -12.15 6.50 3.04
C LEU A 240 -11.90 5.02 3.27
N HIS A 241 -11.90 4.54 4.51
CA HIS A 241 -11.63 3.14 4.83
C HIS A 241 -12.90 2.30 5.03
N LEU A 242 -14.07 2.93 5.17
CA LEU A 242 -15.34 2.24 5.18
C LEU A 242 -15.47 1.42 3.89
N PRO A 243 -15.73 0.10 3.99
CA PRO A 243 -16.04 -0.70 2.82
C PRO A 243 -17.34 -0.14 2.26
N LEU A 244 -17.24 0.66 1.19
CA LEU A 244 -18.39 1.01 0.35
C LEU A 244 -18.97 -0.33 -0.11
N ARG A 245 -20.01 -0.78 0.60
CA ARG A 245 -20.62 -2.10 0.44
C ARG A 245 -20.76 -2.37 -1.05
N THR A 246 -20.02 -3.38 -1.48
CA THR A 246 -19.92 -3.79 -2.85
C THR A 246 -21.32 -4.06 -3.38
N ARG A 247 -21.57 -3.49 -4.55
CA ARG A 247 -22.65 -3.80 -5.48
C ARG A 247 -23.01 -5.29 -5.39
N PRO A 248 -24.31 -5.66 -5.30
CA PRO A 248 -24.74 -7.04 -5.29
C PRO A 248 -24.02 -7.79 -6.41
N ALA A 249 -23.39 -8.92 -6.06
CA ALA A 249 -22.80 -9.79 -7.06
C ALA A 249 -23.85 -10.02 -8.16
N ALA A 250 -23.49 -9.73 -9.41
CA ALA A 250 -24.36 -10.08 -10.52
C ALA A 250 -24.66 -11.58 -10.36
N PRO A 251 -25.94 -11.98 -10.38
CA PRO A 251 -26.31 -13.37 -10.21
C PRO A 251 -25.51 -14.19 -11.21
N ASP A 252 -24.85 -15.22 -10.70
CA ASP A 252 -24.02 -16.11 -11.48
C ASP A 252 -24.88 -16.68 -12.62
N PRO A 253 -24.57 -16.40 -13.90
CA PRO A 253 -25.36 -16.88 -15.03
C PRO A 253 -25.34 -18.41 -15.13
N THR A 254 -24.48 -19.09 -14.36
CA THR A 254 -24.46 -20.54 -14.25
C THR A 254 -25.34 -21.10 -13.13
N THR A 255 -25.94 -20.25 -12.27
CA THR A 255 -27.00 -20.73 -11.39
C THR A 255 -28.21 -21.06 -12.25
N PRO A 256 -28.58 -22.34 -12.41
CA PRO A 256 -29.75 -22.70 -13.19
C PRO A 256 -30.94 -22.00 -12.56
N ALA A 257 -31.78 -21.36 -13.39
CA ALA A 257 -33.04 -20.81 -12.92
C ALA A 257 -33.72 -21.86 -12.04
N PRO A 258 -34.20 -21.50 -10.82
CA PRO A 258 -34.84 -22.46 -9.94
C PRO A 258 -35.94 -23.14 -10.75
N THR A 259 -35.74 -24.42 -11.04
CA THR A 259 -36.69 -25.23 -11.79
C THR A 259 -37.96 -25.21 -10.96
N ILE A 260 -38.93 -24.42 -11.39
CA ILE A 260 -40.29 -24.47 -10.87
C ILE A 260 -40.71 -25.91 -11.10
N GLY A 261 -40.78 -26.69 -10.03
CA GLY A 261 -41.16 -28.09 -10.10
C GLY A 261 -42.52 -28.21 -10.79
N PRO A 262 -42.72 -29.25 -11.61
CA PRO A 262 -44.01 -29.47 -12.24
C PRO A 262 -45.11 -29.56 -11.18
N PRO A 263 -46.31 -29.04 -11.46
CA PRO A 263 -47.41 -29.04 -10.51
C PRO A 263 -47.72 -30.47 -10.05
N PRO A 264 -48.01 -30.67 -8.74
CA PRO A 264 -48.27 -32.00 -8.21
C PRO A 264 -49.54 -32.56 -8.85
N GLY A 265 -49.40 -33.61 -9.68
CA GLY A 265 -50.56 -34.27 -10.28
C GLY A 265 -50.36 -35.09 -11.55
N GLN A 266 -49.17 -35.14 -12.17
CA GLN A 266 -49.00 -36.01 -13.35
C GLN A 266 -48.42 -37.39 -12.98
N PRO A 267 -49.15 -38.49 -13.27
CA PRO A 267 -48.68 -39.85 -13.04
C PRO A 267 -47.64 -40.25 -14.11
N SER A 268 -46.48 -40.73 -13.65
CA SER A 268 -45.41 -41.29 -14.50
C SER A 268 -45.87 -42.55 -15.25
N PRO A 269 -45.77 -42.59 -16.58
CA PRO A 269 -45.95 -43.81 -17.36
C PRO A 269 -44.58 -44.41 -17.67
N ASP A 270 -44.10 -45.34 -16.85
CA ASP A 270 -43.28 -46.49 -17.27
C ASP A 270 -42.63 -47.15 -16.06
N ARG A 271 -43.29 -48.20 -15.56
CA ARG A 271 -42.64 -49.26 -14.78
C ARG A 271 -42.64 -50.51 -15.65
N ARG A 272 -41.51 -50.83 -16.27
CA ARG A 272 -41.22 -52.20 -16.73
C ARG A 272 -40.44 -52.95 -15.63
N PRO A 273 -40.72 -54.23 -15.40
CA PRO A 273 -40.04 -55.02 -14.37
C PRO A 273 -38.64 -55.45 -14.83
N ALA A 274 -37.66 -55.38 -13.94
CA ALA A 274 -36.32 -55.90 -14.15
C ALA A 274 -36.24 -57.40 -13.83
N THR A 275 -35.62 -58.14 -14.75
CA THR A 275 -35.29 -59.57 -14.73
C THR A 275 -34.22 -59.90 -13.66
N PRO A 276 -34.27 -61.07 -13.00
CA PRO A 276 -33.29 -61.45 -11.97
C PRO A 276 -31.97 -61.98 -12.57
N PRO A 277 -30.82 -61.82 -11.88
CA PRO A 277 -29.56 -62.40 -12.32
C PRO A 277 -29.42 -63.86 -11.89
N ALA A 278 -29.00 -64.69 -12.84
CA ALA A 278 -28.54 -66.06 -12.65
C ALA A 278 -27.17 -66.07 -11.96
N GLY A 279 -26.99 -66.99 -11.01
CA GLY A 279 -25.71 -67.26 -10.37
C GLY A 279 -24.83 -68.18 -11.19
N ASP A 280 -23.54 -68.16 -10.88
CA ASP A 280 -22.64 -69.29 -11.10
C ASP A 280 -21.70 -69.41 -9.91
N ALA A 281 -21.54 -70.66 -9.48
CA ALA A 281 -20.82 -71.10 -8.30
C ALA A 281 -19.36 -71.42 -8.65
N THR A 282 -18.46 -71.33 -7.66
CA THR A 282 -17.25 -72.16 -7.61
C THR A 282 -16.82 -72.39 -6.15
N PRO A 283 -16.63 -73.65 -5.71
CA PRO A 283 -16.18 -73.98 -4.36
C PRO A 283 -14.72 -74.47 -4.30
N GLY A 284 -14.11 -74.33 -3.11
CA GLY A 284 -12.78 -74.84 -2.72
C GLY A 284 -11.72 -73.72 -2.69
N ASP A 285 -10.88 -73.54 -1.67
CA ASP A 285 -10.29 -74.55 -0.79
C ASP A 285 -9.61 -73.92 0.45
N ALA A 286 -9.53 -74.74 1.49
CA ALA A 286 -8.59 -74.81 2.63
C ALA A 286 -7.77 -73.59 3.15
N ALA A 287 -8.10 -73.24 4.40
CA ALA A 287 -7.23 -73.36 5.59
C ALA A 287 -5.91 -72.58 5.71
N ARG A 288 -5.91 -71.56 6.59
CA ARG A 288 -4.87 -71.31 7.64
C ARG A 288 -5.37 -70.26 8.63
N ARG A 289 -5.78 -70.64 9.85
CA ARG A 289 -5.00 -70.54 11.10
C ARG A 289 -4.32 -69.17 11.32
N ARG A 290 -4.87 -68.33 12.22
CA ARG A 290 -4.37 -68.12 13.60
C ARG A 290 -5.15 -67.01 14.33
N ASP A 291 -5.25 -67.24 15.64
CA ASP A 291 -5.98 -66.55 16.69
C ASP A 291 -5.58 -65.08 16.99
N PRO A 292 -6.40 -64.37 17.79
CA PRO A 292 -6.25 -62.95 18.10
C PRO A 292 -5.48 -62.71 19.40
N ALA A 293 -4.71 -61.61 19.46
CA ALA A 293 -4.27 -61.02 20.72
C ALA A 293 -3.93 -59.54 20.55
N THR A 294 -4.75 -58.71 21.21
CA THR A 294 -4.39 -57.52 22.01
C THR A 294 -3.00 -56.89 21.83
N SER A 295 -2.95 -55.60 21.47
CA SER A 295 -2.05 -54.61 22.07
C SER A 295 -2.37 -53.17 21.61
N THR A 296 -2.87 -52.39 22.57
CA THR A 296 -2.48 -51.00 22.91
C THR A 296 -1.72 -50.12 21.90
N GLY A 297 -2.26 -48.91 21.71
CA GLY A 297 -1.49 -47.65 21.77
C GLY A 297 -0.78 -47.18 20.50
N GLY A 298 -1.26 -46.09 19.89
CA GLY A 298 -0.52 -45.38 18.84
C GLY A 298 -1.15 -44.05 18.49
N GLY A 299 -0.51 -42.96 18.92
CA GLY A 299 -0.93 -41.57 18.66
C GLY A 299 -0.76 -41.11 17.20
N PRO A 300 -1.25 -39.92 16.87
CA PRO A 300 -1.28 -39.42 15.50
C PRO A 300 0.12 -39.10 14.97
N THR A 301 0.47 -39.76 13.86
CA THR A 301 1.70 -39.57 13.10
C THR A 301 1.68 -38.20 12.41
N VAL A 302 2.47 -37.26 12.94
CA VAL A 302 2.80 -36.01 12.25
C VAL A 302 3.79 -36.32 11.13
N VAL A 303 3.34 -36.19 9.89
CA VAL A 303 4.19 -36.26 8.68
C VAL A 303 5.12 -35.05 8.67
N ARG A 304 6.34 -35.24 9.20
CA ARG A 304 7.41 -34.25 9.19
C ARG A 304 8.10 -34.30 7.82
N ARG A 305 7.69 -33.41 6.91
CA ARG A 305 8.30 -33.20 5.60
C ARG A 305 9.73 -32.66 5.79
N ALA A 306 10.73 -33.52 5.58
CA ALA A 306 12.13 -33.13 5.62
C ALA A 306 12.42 -32.10 4.50
N ALA A 307 12.96 -30.95 4.87
CA ALA A 307 13.45 -29.95 3.95
C ALA A 307 14.68 -30.51 3.22
N GLN A 308 14.58 -30.63 1.89
CA GLN A 308 15.72 -30.90 1.02
C GLN A 308 16.72 -29.75 1.11
N VAL A 309 17.84 -30.00 1.79
CA VAL A 309 19.02 -29.14 1.78
C VAL A 309 19.63 -29.21 0.37
N ARG A 310 19.52 -28.11 -0.37
CA ARG A 310 20.22 -27.94 -1.67
C ARG A 310 21.72 -27.75 -1.40
N PRO A 311 22.63 -28.48 -2.07
CA PRO A 311 24.05 -28.25 -1.94
C PRO A 311 24.48 -26.90 -2.56
N PRO A 312 25.56 -26.28 -2.05
CA PRO A 312 26.05 -24.99 -2.53
C PRO A 312 26.56 -25.08 -3.97
N ARG A 313 26.23 -24.07 -4.78
CA ARG A 313 26.72 -23.92 -6.16
C ARG A 313 28.23 -23.66 -6.14
N PRO A 314 29.02 -24.33 -7.00
CA PRO A 314 30.44 -24.04 -7.14
C PRO A 314 30.66 -22.62 -7.69
N LEU A 315 31.62 -21.91 -7.10
CA LEU A 315 32.06 -20.58 -7.49
C LEU A 315 32.64 -20.63 -8.91
N ARG A 316 32.16 -19.76 -9.79
CA ARG A 316 32.78 -19.56 -11.12
C ARG A 316 34.15 -18.90 -10.94
N PRO A 317 35.19 -19.35 -11.67
CA PRO A 317 36.49 -18.70 -11.67
C PRO A 317 36.38 -17.29 -12.30
N SER A 318 37.04 -16.34 -11.66
CA SER A 318 37.19 -14.96 -12.12
C SER A 318 37.95 -14.92 -13.44
N VAL A 319 37.33 -14.38 -14.47
CA VAL A 319 37.99 -14.08 -15.75
C VAL A 319 38.73 -12.75 -15.57
N GLU A 320 40.04 -12.81 -15.66
CA GLU A 320 40.95 -11.67 -15.64
C GLU A 320 40.83 -10.88 -16.96
N PRO A 321 40.70 -9.53 -16.92
CA PRO A 321 40.59 -8.74 -18.13
C PRO A 321 41.96 -8.61 -18.83
N PRO A 322 41.98 -8.60 -20.18
CA PRO A 322 43.22 -8.49 -20.93
C PRO A 322 43.87 -7.12 -20.76
N SER A 323 45.17 -7.14 -20.48
CA SER A 323 46.04 -5.97 -20.48
C SER A 323 46.23 -5.46 -21.91
N VAL A 324 45.78 -4.23 -22.15
CA VAL A 324 46.05 -3.49 -23.39
C VAL A 324 47.45 -2.88 -23.28
N ARG A 325 48.33 -3.25 -24.22
CA ARG A 325 49.60 -2.58 -24.50
C ARG A 325 49.40 -1.46 -25.51
#